data_AF-A0A838WA36-F1
#
_entry.id   AF-A0A838WA36-F1
#
_cell.length_a   1.000
_cell.length_b   1.000
_cell.length_c   1.000
_cell.angle_alpha   90.00
_cell.angle_beta   90.00
_cell.angle_gamma   90.00
#
_symmetry.space_group_name_H-M   'P 1'
#
loop_
_entity.id
_entity.type
_entity.pdbx_description
1 polymer ?
#
loop_
_entity_poly.entity_id
_entity_poly.type
_entity_poly.pdbx_seq_one_letter_code
_entity_poly.pdbx_strand_id
1 'polypeptide(L)'
;MNSIMSRIAAAGLLFVFWAVMPDRYQAGEDHERVMLLAALAVRAEFADRPVTVDLAPSVEQQGVLASRIAAAMDGRVSSLQNTMVCTSPSPRDCRLGGSIAHRRLHPPIFATDRASVRIETRFQSHSSRQPVGAKVFDVSLVRGRQGWEVADKKVIAVT
;
A
#
# COMPACT_ATOMS: atom_id res chain seq x y z
N MET A 1 -58.74 47.82 -33.78
CA MET A 1 -59.02 46.71 -34.72
C MET A 1 -57.70 46.27 -35.33
N ASN A 2 -57.47 44.95 -35.37
CA ASN A 2 -56.36 44.21 -36.00
C ASN A 2 -55.02 44.27 -35.22
N SER A 3 -54.63 43.25 -34.44
CA SER A 3 -54.24 41.86 -34.77
C SER A 3 -52.89 41.78 -35.49
N ILE A 4 -51.96 41.00 -34.90
CA ILE A 4 -50.80 40.24 -35.46
C ILE A 4 -49.89 39.93 -34.24
N MET A 5 -50.06 38.76 -33.62
CA MET A 5 -49.39 37.47 -33.90
C MET A 5 -48.08 37.25 -33.12
N SER A 6 -48.18 36.29 -32.21
CA SER A 6 -47.17 35.46 -31.56
C SER A 6 -46.10 34.91 -32.51
N ARG A 7 -44.80 34.91 -32.12
CA ARG A 7 -43.80 33.85 -32.42
C ARG A 7 -42.64 33.83 -31.40
N ILE A 8 -42.61 32.77 -30.60
CA ILE A 8 -41.50 31.81 -30.38
C ILE A 8 -40.06 32.37 -30.40
N ALA A 9 -39.32 32.20 -29.30
CA ALA A 9 -38.01 31.52 -29.32
C ALA A 9 -37.54 31.20 -27.90
N ALA A 10 -37.33 29.90 -27.67
CA ALA A 10 -36.67 29.35 -26.50
C ALA A 10 -35.24 29.90 -26.36
N ALA A 11 -34.92 30.36 -25.16
CA ALA A 11 -33.56 30.56 -24.69
C ALA A 11 -33.58 30.19 -23.21
N GLY A 12 -32.75 29.33 -22.66
CA GLY A 12 -31.70 28.50 -23.22
C GLY A 12 -31.36 27.54 -22.08
N LEU A 13 -31.60 26.26 -22.31
CA LEU A 13 -31.14 25.17 -21.47
C LEU A 13 -29.60 25.21 -21.49
N LEU A 14 -28.96 25.29 -20.33
CA LEU A 14 -27.62 24.76 -20.06
C LEU A 14 -27.39 24.81 -18.54
N PHE A 15 -28.17 24.02 -17.80
CA PHE A 15 -27.65 23.50 -16.54
C PHE A 15 -26.50 22.57 -16.93
N VAL A 16 -25.28 23.07 -16.78
CA VAL A 16 -24.07 22.25 -16.80
C VAL A 16 -24.19 21.29 -15.63
N PHE A 17 -24.74 20.10 -15.91
CA PHE A 17 -24.51 18.93 -15.08
C PHE A 17 -23.01 18.69 -15.10
N TRP A 18 -22.30 19.24 -14.10
CA TRP A 18 -21.04 18.64 -13.71
C TRP A 18 -21.35 17.20 -13.35
N ALA A 19 -20.93 16.29 -14.21
CA ALA A 19 -20.88 14.88 -13.92
C ALA A 19 -20.02 14.71 -12.67
N VAL A 20 -20.68 14.60 -11.51
CA VAL A 20 -20.09 14.01 -10.32
C VAL A 20 -19.84 12.55 -10.68
N MET A 21 -18.67 12.25 -11.23
CA MET A 21 -18.13 10.91 -11.23
C MET A 21 -17.44 10.73 -9.87
N PRO A 22 -18.02 9.95 -8.93
CA PRO A 22 -17.39 9.72 -7.65
C PRO A 22 -16.16 8.81 -7.80
N ASP A 23 -15.07 9.27 -7.20
CA ASP A 23 -14.19 8.49 -6.31
C ASP A 23 -13.37 7.30 -6.82
N ARG A 24 -13.48 6.84 -8.08
CA ARG A 24 -12.65 5.68 -8.50
C ARG A 24 -11.20 6.04 -8.81
N TYR A 25 -10.97 7.17 -9.47
CA TYR A 25 -9.61 7.65 -9.75
C TYR A 25 -8.90 8.09 -8.46
N GLN A 26 -9.63 8.76 -7.58
CA GLN A 26 -9.09 9.25 -6.30
C GLN A 26 -8.78 8.10 -5.34
N ALA A 27 -9.64 7.07 -5.26
CA ALA A 27 -9.36 5.87 -4.47
C ALA A 27 -8.10 5.12 -4.95
N GLY A 28 -7.82 5.10 -6.25
CA GLY A 28 -6.60 4.51 -6.81
C GLY A 28 -5.34 5.27 -6.39
N GLU A 29 -5.31 6.59 -6.58
CA GLU A 29 -4.18 7.43 -6.23
C GLU A 29 -3.91 7.48 -4.71
N ASP A 30 -4.99 7.51 -3.91
CA ASP A 30 -4.91 7.44 -2.44
C ASP A 30 -4.32 6.11 -1.96
N HIS A 31 -4.70 5.01 -2.59
CA HIS A 31 -4.16 3.68 -2.29
C HIS A 31 -2.65 3.62 -2.51
N GLU A 32 -2.17 4.06 -3.68
CA GLU A 32 -0.74 4.07 -3.98
C GLU A 32 0.04 4.92 -2.97
N ARG A 33 -0.44 6.13 -2.70
CA ARG A 33 0.24 7.10 -1.84
C ARG A 33 0.32 6.62 -0.41
N VAL A 34 -0.77 6.07 0.12
CA VAL A 34 -0.81 5.48 1.47
C VAL A 34 0.17 4.30 1.59
N MET A 35 0.19 3.40 0.61
CA MET A 35 1.10 2.25 0.60
C MET A 35 2.57 2.68 0.54
N LEU A 36 2.90 3.68 -0.28
CA LEU A 36 4.26 4.21 -0.38
C LEU A 36 4.71 4.92 0.90
N LEU A 37 3.85 5.75 1.49
CA LEU A 37 4.16 6.43 2.76
C LEU A 37 4.37 5.43 3.89
N ALA A 38 3.51 4.41 3.98
CA ALA A 38 3.69 3.33 4.96
C ALA A 38 5.00 2.57 4.75
N ALA A 39 5.36 2.29 3.49
CA ALA A 39 6.61 1.64 3.14
C ALA A 39 7.84 2.46 3.57
N LEU A 40 7.82 3.77 3.33
CA LEU A 40 8.87 4.69 3.75
C LEU A 40 8.98 4.80 5.27
N ALA A 41 7.85 4.84 5.99
CA ALA A 41 7.83 4.99 7.45
C ALA A 41 8.55 3.86 8.19
N VAL A 42 8.56 2.67 7.61
CA VAL A 42 9.24 1.51 8.19
C VAL A 42 10.66 1.32 7.65
N ARG A 43 11.10 2.04 6.61
CA ARG A 43 12.41 1.84 5.94
C ARG A 43 13.59 1.82 6.90
N ALA A 44 13.65 2.75 7.86
CA ALA A 44 14.76 2.90 8.79
C ALA A 44 14.91 1.71 9.76
N GLU A 45 13.87 0.91 9.98
CA GLU A 45 13.94 -0.30 10.81
C GLU A 45 14.84 -1.39 10.19
N PHE A 46 15.35 -1.15 8.98
CA PHE A 46 15.87 -2.21 8.13
C PHE A 46 17.03 -1.79 7.21
N ALA A 47 17.66 -0.64 7.45
CA ALA A 47 18.58 0.02 6.53
C ALA A 47 19.87 -0.76 6.19
N ASP A 48 20.16 -1.86 6.90
CA ASP A 48 21.47 -2.53 6.80
C ASP A 48 21.49 -3.78 5.89
N ARG A 49 20.41 -4.10 5.15
CA ARG A 49 20.17 -5.50 4.70
C ARG A 49 19.41 -5.66 3.37
N PRO A 50 19.83 -6.60 2.49
CA PRO A 50 19.06 -6.93 1.28
C PRO A 50 17.70 -7.51 1.63
N VAL A 51 16.65 -6.78 1.28
CA VAL A 51 15.26 -7.09 1.62
C VAL A 51 14.49 -7.55 0.40
N THR A 52 13.64 -8.54 0.61
CA THR A 52 12.62 -8.95 -0.36
C THR A 52 11.25 -8.44 0.10
N VAL A 53 10.48 -7.88 -0.81
CA VAL A 53 9.15 -7.31 -0.54
C VAL A 53 8.11 -8.16 -1.27
N ASP A 54 7.22 -8.75 -0.48
CA ASP A 54 6.01 -9.43 -0.92
C ASP A 54 4.84 -8.48 -0.84
N LEU A 55 4.12 -8.42 -1.93
CA LEU A 55 3.01 -7.53 -2.12
C LEU A 55 1.76 -8.38 -2.25
N ALA A 56 0.62 -7.89 -1.75
CA ALA A 56 -0.63 -8.55 -2.04
C ALA A 56 -0.78 -8.73 -3.58
N PRO A 57 -1.36 -9.83 -4.08
CA PRO A 57 -1.46 -10.08 -5.52
C PRO A 57 -2.07 -8.92 -6.32
N SER A 58 -3.03 -8.20 -5.73
CA SER A 58 -3.65 -7.01 -6.32
C SER A 58 -2.69 -5.82 -6.52
N VAL A 59 -1.62 -5.74 -5.72
CA VAL A 59 -0.56 -4.73 -5.80
C VAL A 59 0.58 -5.22 -6.70
N GLU A 60 0.90 -6.51 -6.66
CA GLU A 60 1.90 -7.14 -7.55
C GLU A 60 1.48 -7.04 -9.03
N GLN A 61 0.18 -7.23 -9.33
CA GLN A 61 -0.39 -7.05 -10.66
C GLN A 61 -0.29 -5.59 -11.17
N GLN A 62 -0.02 -4.63 -10.28
CA GLN A 62 0.21 -3.22 -10.61
C GLN A 62 1.72 -2.95 -10.66
N GLY A 63 2.40 -3.44 -11.71
CA GLY A 63 3.87 -3.49 -11.79
C GLY A 63 4.62 -2.17 -11.52
N VAL A 64 4.03 -1.01 -11.85
CA VAL A 64 4.62 0.31 -11.54
C VAL A 64 4.58 0.60 -10.03
N LEU A 65 3.45 0.36 -9.37
CA LEU A 65 3.28 0.54 -7.93
C LEU A 65 4.20 -0.43 -7.16
N ALA A 66 4.24 -1.68 -7.58
CA ALA A 66 5.09 -2.70 -6.98
C ALA A 66 6.58 -2.30 -6.97
N SER A 67 7.06 -1.77 -8.09
CA SER A 67 8.44 -1.29 -8.23
C SER A 67 8.73 -0.07 -7.35
N ARG A 68 7.78 0.87 -7.25
CA ARG A 68 7.92 2.06 -6.38
C ARG A 68 7.95 1.69 -4.90
N ILE A 69 7.11 0.75 -4.47
CA ILE A 69 7.11 0.25 -3.08
C ILE A 69 8.43 -0.46 -2.78
N ALA A 70 8.90 -1.32 -3.68
CA ALA A 70 10.18 -2.00 -3.50
C ALA A 70 11.35 -1.02 -3.40
N ALA A 71 11.39 0.01 -4.26
CA ALA A 71 12.38 1.08 -4.19
C ALA A 71 12.28 1.88 -2.88
N ALA A 72 11.07 2.23 -2.43
CA ALA A 72 10.84 2.91 -1.15
C ALA A 72 11.34 2.10 0.05
N MET A 73 11.36 0.77 -0.09
CA MET A 73 11.79 -0.18 0.94
C MET A 73 13.26 -0.61 0.84
N ASP A 74 13.98 -0.13 -0.17
CA ASP A 74 15.33 -0.57 -0.53
C ASP A 74 15.43 -2.09 -0.75
N GLY A 75 14.45 -2.63 -1.48
CA GLY A 75 14.28 -4.06 -1.68
C GLY A 75 13.88 -4.44 -3.10
N ARG A 76 13.76 -5.75 -3.31
CA ARG A 76 13.27 -6.35 -4.57
C ARG A 76 11.91 -7.00 -4.36
N VAL A 77 11.03 -6.97 -5.36
CA VAL A 77 9.74 -7.68 -5.28
C VAL A 77 9.97 -9.18 -5.42
N SER A 78 9.48 -9.97 -4.48
CA SER A 78 9.32 -11.43 -4.62
C SER A 78 8.33 -11.95 -3.59
N SER A 79 7.64 -13.03 -3.91
CA SER A 79 6.68 -13.65 -2.99
C SER A 79 7.38 -14.39 -1.84
N LEU A 80 6.66 -14.57 -0.73
CA LEU A 80 7.17 -15.38 0.39
C LEU A 80 7.44 -16.82 -0.03
N GLN A 81 6.63 -17.37 -0.94
CA GLN A 81 6.80 -18.74 -1.42
C GLN A 81 8.13 -18.94 -2.15
N ASN A 82 8.60 -17.94 -2.89
CA ASN A 82 9.88 -17.99 -3.59
C ASN A 82 11.07 -17.77 -2.64
N THR A 83 10.83 -17.09 -1.52
CA THR A 83 11.88 -16.67 -0.59
C THR A 83 11.99 -17.61 0.61
N MET A 84 10.94 -18.31 1.00
CA MET A 84 10.92 -19.19 2.16
C MET A 84 11.30 -20.62 1.75
N VAL A 85 12.44 -21.09 2.26
CA VAL A 85 12.95 -22.44 1.98
C VAL A 85 12.88 -23.24 3.28
N CYS A 86 12.10 -24.32 3.29
CA CYS A 86 11.98 -25.20 4.44
C CYS A 86 12.57 -26.57 4.09
N THR A 87 13.50 -27.09 4.92
CA THR A 87 14.07 -28.42 4.74
C THR A 87 13.24 -29.52 5.40
N SER A 88 12.25 -29.14 6.21
CA SER A 88 11.25 -30.03 6.82
C SER A 88 9.90 -29.28 6.95
N PRO A 89 8.79 -29.96 7.31
CA PRO A 89 7.51 -29.31 7.61
C PRO A 89 7.53 -28.40 8.86
N SER A 90 8.62 -28.44 9.65
CA SER A 90 8.76 -27.63 10.87
C SER A 90 9.08 -26.18 10.53
N PRO A 91 8.32 -25.19 11.04
CA PRO A 91 8.65 -23.76 10.88
C PRO A 91 10.03 -23.36 11.41
N ARG A 92 10.61 -24.19 12.30
CA ARG A 92 11.96 -23.98 12.86
C ARG A 92 13.07 -24.29 11.84
N ASP A 93 12.76 -25.05 10.80
CA ASP A 93 13.68 -25.48 9.75
C ASP A 93 13.49 -24.66 8.46
N CYS A 94 12.71 -23.58 8.53
CA CYS A 94 12.52 -22.63 7.45
C CYS A 94 13.54 -21.48 7.52
N ARG A 95 14.02 -21.05 6.35
CA ARG A 95 14.94 -19.91 6.17
C ARG A 95 14.45 -19.00 5.05
N LEU A 96 14.98 -17.78 5.01
CA LEU A 96 14.80 -16.88 3.88
C LEU A 96 15.96 -17.07 2.90
N GLY A 97 15.70 -17.76 1.79
CA GLY A 97 16.65 -18.02 0.71
C GLY A 97 16.99 -16.73 -0.04
N GLY A 98 18.28 -16.39 -0.10
CA GLY A 98 18.77 -15.23 -0.84
C GLY A 98 18.33 -13.86 -0.27
N SER A 99 17.81 -13.82 0.96
CA SER A 99 17.47 -12.57 1.65
C SER A 99 17.45 -12.79 3.15
N ILE A 100 17.77 -11.78 3.95
CA ILE A 100 17.73 -11.86 5.42
C ILE A 100 16.44 -11.32 6.04
N ALA A 101 15.60 -10.67 5.24
CA ALA A 101 14.30 -10.17 5.64
C ALA A 101 13.31 -10.20 4.47
N HIS A 102 12.07 -10.53 4.80
CA HIS A 102 10.96 -10.60 3.88
C HIS A 102 9.80 -9.77 4.42
N ARG A 103 9.32 -8.79 3.66
CA ARG A 103 8.26 -7.87 4.12
C ARG A 103 6.99 -8.06 3.33
N ARG A 104 5.88 -8.28 4.00
CA ARG A 104 4.55 -8.33 3.40
C ARG A 104 3.79 -7.04 3.72
N LEU A 105 3.42 -6.29 2.69
CA LEU A 105 2.49 -5.17 2.85
C LEU A 105 1.06 -5.66 2.61
N HIS A 106 0.20 -5.44 3.59
CA HIS A 106 -1.22 -5.70 3.45
C HIS A 106 -1.92 -4.49 2.79
N PRO A 107 -3.04 -4.70 2.08
CA PRO A 107 -3.84 -3.60 1.57
C PRO A 107 -4.21 -2.60 2.68
N PRO A 108 -4.24 -1.30 2.39
CA PRO A 108 -4.67 -0.27 3.32
C PRO A 108 -6.14 -0.46 3.70
N ILE A 109 -6.44 -0.20 4.96
CA ILE A 109 -7.82 -0.04 5.44
C ILE A 109 -8.09 1.46 5.50
N PHE A 110 -9.11 1.91 4.77
CA PHE A 110 -9.49 3.32 4.69
C PHE A 110 -10.68 3.65 5.59
N ALA A 111 -10.60 4.81 6.22
CA ALA A 111 -11.71 5.60 6.74
C ALA A 111 -11.64 7.00 6.10
N THR A 112 -12.64 7.86 6.31
CA THR A 112 -12.81 9.14 5.60
C THR A 112 -11.52 9.98 5.54
N ASP A 113 -10.88 10.20 6.69
CA ASP A 113 -9.68 11.02 6.87
C ASP A 113 -8.49 10.23 7.42
N ARG A 114 -8.60 8.89 7.48
CA ARG A 114 -7.60 8.01 8.10
C ARG A 114 -7.36 6.77 7.26
N ALA A 115 -6.14 6.27 7.30
CA ALA A 115 -5.81 4.97 6.74
C ALA A 115 -4.87 4.21 7.68
N SER A 116 -4.92 2.89 7.65
CA SER A 116 -3.95 2.05 8.34
C SER A 116 -3.37 1.02 7.37
N VAL A 117 -2.06 0.88 7.37
CA VAL A 117 -1.34 -0.14 6.60
C VAL A 117 -0.60 -1.05 7.55
N ARG A 118 -0.88 -2.35 7.45
CA ARG A 118 -0.14 -3.36 8.19
C ARG A 118 1.05 -3.85 7.36
N ILE A 119 2.21 -3.93 8.00
CA ILE A 119 3.43 -4.45 7.40
C ILE A 119 3.99 -5.56 8.28
N GLU A 120 4.02 -6.79 7.77
CA GLU A 120 4.63 -7.93 8.43
C GLU A 120 6.07 -8.09 7.92
N THR A 121 7.05 -8.03 8.80
CA THR A 121 8.45 -8.29 8.48
C THR A 121 8.88 -9.61 9.09
N ARG A 122 9.15 -10.58 8.24
CA ARG A 122 9.85 -11.82 8.58
C ARG A 122 11.35 -11.59 8.48
N PHE A 123 12.13 -12.05 9.45
CA PHE A 123 13.57 -11.85 9.45
C PHE A 123 14.28 -13.11 9.96
N GLN A 124 15.42 -13.43 9.35
CA GLN A 124 16.28 -14.49 9.83
C GLN A 124 17.39 -13.90 10.72
N SER A 125 17.66 -14.58 11.83
CA SER A 125 18.77 -14.24 12.72
C SER A 125 20.13 -14.40 12.00
N HIS A 126 21.14 -13.70 12.49
CA HIS A 126 22.48 -13.69 11.88
C HIS A 126 23.17 -15.05 11.77
N SER A 127 22.77 -16.06 12.54
CA SER A 127 23.45 -17.35 12.56
C SER A 127 22.95 -18.35 11.51
N SER A 128 22.01 -17.98 10.63
CA SER A 128 21.50 -18.81 9.52
C SER A 128 20.93 -20.20 9.90
N ARG A 129 20.76 -20.48 11.21
CA ARG A 129 20.32 -21.78 11.75
C ARG A 129 19.15 -21.72 12.75
N GLN A 130 18.47 -20.59 12.92
CA GLN A 130 17.44 -20.42 13.96
C GLN A 130 16.30 -19.49 13.51
N PRO A 131 15.09 -19.66 14.07
CA PRO A 131 13.81 -19.49 13.36
C PRO A 131 13.59 -18.11 12.77
N VAL A 132 12.78 -18.06 11.71
CA VAL A 132 12.31 -16.82 11.10
C VAL A 132 11.37 -16.13 12.10
N GLY A 133 11.87 -15.07 12.73
CA GLY A 133 11.05 -14.20 13.56
C GLY A 133 10.13 -13.32 12.72
N ALA A 134 9.10 -12.77 13.32
CA ALA A 134 8.18 -11.85 12.66
C ALA A 134 7.93 -10.62 13.53
N LYS A 135 7.98 -9.43 12.91
CA LYS A 135 7.55 -8.16 13.50
C LYS A 135 6.41 -7.61 12.69
N VAL A 136 5.31 -7.25 13.33
CA VAL A 136 4.16 -6.64 12.65
C VAL A 136 4.07 -5.18 13.05
N PHE A 137 4.12 -4.31 12.04
CA PHE A 137 3.93 -2.88 12.17
C PHE A 137 2.52 -2.51 11.73
N ASP A 138 1.92 -1.57 12.44
CA ASP A 138 0.71 -0.87 12.02
C ASP A 138 1.08 0.60 11.82
N VAL A 139 1.00 1.07 10.58
CA VAL A 139 1.28 2.45 10.21
C VAL A 139 -0.06 3.15 10.03
N SER A 140 -0.33 4.14 10.88
CA SER A 140 -1.51 4.99 10.80
C SER A 140 -1.19 6.25 10.01
N LEU A 141 -2.05 6.60 9.06
CA LEU A 141 -1.95 7.79 8.24
C LEU A 141 -3.22 8.63 8.39
N VAL A 142 -3.08 9.94 8.30
CA VAL A 142 -4.19 10.90 8.30
C VAL A 142 -4.15 11.74 7.03
N ARG A 143 -5.31 12.19 6.58
CA ARG A 143 -5.43 13.08 5.43
C ARG A 143 -5.44 14.54 5.90
N GLY A 144 -4.34 15.24 5.68
CA GLY A 144 -4.21 16.67 5.91
C GLY A 144 -4.54 17.51 4.67
N ARG A 145 -4.33 18.83 4.78
CA ARG A 145 -4.57 19.77 3.67
C ARG A 145 -3.65 19.55 2.47
N GLN A 146 -2.48 18.96 2.68
CA GLN A 146 -1.46 18.72 1.65
C GLN A 146 -1.42 17.26 1.16
N GLY A 147 -2.38 16.44 1.60
CA GLY A 147 -2.50 15.03 1.26
C GLY A 147 -2.33 14.11 2.48
N TRP A 148 -2.04 12.84 2.21
CA TRP A 148 -1.78 11.84 3.25
C TRP A 148 -0.43 12.05 3.93
N GLU A 149 -0.41 11.86 5.24
CA GLU A 149 0.78 11.95 6.07
C GLU A 149 0.77 10.87 7.16
N VAL A 150 1.95 10.38 7.55
CA VAL A 150 2.08 9.36 8.59
C VAL A 150 1.82 10.01 9.94
N ALA A 151 0.81 9.52 10.65
CA ALA A 151 0.46 9.98 11.98
C ALA A 151 1.19 9.19 13.07
N ASP A 152 1.29 7.86 12.91
CA ASP A 152 1.92 6.98 13.88
C ASP A 152 2.44 5.70 13.24
N LYS A 153 3.44 5.07 13.87
CA LYS A 153 3.95 3.73 13.55
C LYS A 153 4.14 2.98 14.86
N LYS A 154 3.40 1.89 15.03
CA LYS A 154 3.48 1.03 16.22
C LYS A 154 3.82 -0.41 15.86
N VAL A 155 4.62 -1.07 16.70
CA VAL A 155 4.82 -2.52 16.65
C VAL A 155 3.69 -3.19 17.42
N ILE A 156 2.90 -4.04 16.76
CA ILE A 156 1.72 -4.68 17.35
C ILE A 156 1.91 -6.17 17.65
N ALA A 157 2.95 -6.80 17.09
CA ALA A 157 3.31 -8.18 17.41
C ALA A 157 4.79 -8.44 17.12
N VAL A 158 5.41 -9.29 17.93
CA VAL A 158 6.76 -9.83 17.75
C VAL A 158 6.75 -11.32 18.10
N THR A 159 7.33 -12.15 17.25
CA THR A 159 7.53 -13.59 17.47
C THR A 159 8.96 -13.99 17.17
#